data_AF-A0A9X1JXG8-F1
#
_entry.id   AF-A0A9X1JXG8-F1
#
_cell.length_a   1.000
_cell.length_b   1.000
_cell.length_c   1.000
_cell.angle_alpha   90.00
_cell.angle_beta   90.00
_cell.angle_gamma   90.00
#
_symmetry.space_group_name_H-M   'P 1'
#
loop_
_entity.id
_entity.type
_entity.pdbx_description
1 polymer ?
#
loop_
_entity_poly.entity_id
_entity_poly.type
_entity_poly.pdbx_seq_one_letter_code
_entity_poly.pdbx_strand_id
1 'polypeptide(L)'
;MKSLLLFIFFVPFLAFSQVGINTTTPQATLDVNGTLRVTNTTGTNSAKVIGVDSNGTVTQVGVGSNLSLDSGVLNASGSNKYLVRLVPTVTLSSGHKFNNLNLDLNGVNKDIVVFRLTGSSHNFEVTGIQGGTDGKHIILLNVSANNFRLSDESSDSLAINRIITLAGSFEATSGQGSAELVYDGISQRWIILNFRN
;
A
#
# COMPACT_ATOMS: atom_id res chain seq x y z
N MET A 1 -35.68 -79.37 -9.75
CA MET A 1 -35.02 -78.99 -8.48
C MET A 1 -33.53 -78.86 -8.72
N LYS A 2 -32.86 -77.86 -8.11
CA LYS A 2 -31.42 -77.45 -8.24
C LYS A 2 -31.19 -76.41 -9.36
N SER A 3 -30.60 -75.24 -9.17
CA SER A 3 -29.98 -74.59 -8.01
C SER A 3 -30.28 -73.10 -8.06
N LEU A 4 -30.52 -72.56 -6.88
CA LEU A 4 -30.85 -71.19 -6.53
C LEU A 4 -29.56 -70.35 -6.38
N LEU A 5 -29.70 -69.04 -6.63
CA LEU A 5 -28.89 -67.90 -6.17
C LEU A 5 -27.51 -67.67 -6.83
N LEU A 6 -27.48 -66.74 -7.79
CA LEU A 6 -26.32 -65.85 -7.97
C LEU A 6 -26.54 -64.61 -7.09
N PHE A 7 -25.94 -64.61 -5.90
CA PHE A 7 -25.93 -63.44 -5.01
C PHE A 7 -24.82 -62.50 -5.50
N ILE A 8 -25.12 -61.61 -6.44
CA ILE A 8 -24.20 -60.53 -6.77
C ILE A 8 -24.23 -59.54 -5.61
N PHE A 9 -23.14 -59.59 -4.86
CA PHE A 9 -22.78 -58.74 -3.74
C PHE A 9 -22.85 -57.26 -4.18
N PHE A 10 -23.91 -56.56 -3.77
CA PHE A 10 -23.98 -55.11 -3.89
C PHE A 10 -23.11 -54.52 -2.76
N VAL A 11 -21.79 -54.50 -2.96
CA VAL A 11 -20.94 -53.59 -2.18
C VAL A 11 -21.27 -52.20 -2.70
N PRO A 12 -21.86 -51.28 -1.91
CA PRO A 12 -21.83 -49.89 -2.30
C PRO A 12 -20.36 -49.48 -2.26
N PHE A 13 -19.72 -49.43 -3.41
CA PHE A 13 -18.48 -48.67 -3.55
C PHE A 13 -18.84 -47.26 -3.10
N LEU A 14 -18.36 -46.86 -1.94
CA LEU A 14 -18.25 -45.44 -1.57
C LEU A 14 -17.15 -44.82 -2.44
N ALA A 15 -17.30 -44.93 -3.76
CA ALA A 15 -16.48 -44.22 -4.71
C ALA A 15 -16.98 -42.78 -4.64
N PHE A 16 -16.17 -41.90 -4.08
CA PHE A 16 -16.28 -40.48 -4.39
C PHE A 16 -16.35 -40.38 -5.92
N SER A 17 -17.42 -39.82 -6.47
CA SER A 17 -17.60 -39.69 -7.91
C SER A 17 -16.57 -38.71 -8.47
N GLN A 18 -15.37 -39.21 -8.76
CA GLN A 18 -14.33 -38.47 -9.47
C GLN A 18 -14.65 -38.47 -10.97
N VAL A 19 -14.51 -37.31 -11.59
CA VAL A 19 -14.70 -37.15 -13.04
C VAL A 19 -13.33 -37.03 -13.68
N GLY A 20 -12.92 -38.09 -14.38
CA GLY A 20 -11.73 -38.09 -15.24
C GLY A 20 -12.11 -37.76 -16.68
N ILE A 21 -11.49 -36.75 -17.27
CA ILE A 21 -11.56 -36.47 -18.71
C ILE A 21 -10.17 -36.76 -19.30
N ASN A 22 -10.12 -37.75 -20.21
CA ASN A 22 -8.88 -38.20 -20.85
C ASN A 22 -7.82 -38.75 -19.85
N THR A 23 -8.27 -39.27 -18.72
CA THR A 23 -7.45 -39.95 -17.70
C THR A 23 -8.23 -41.12 -17.11
N THR A 24 -7.58 -42.28 -16.91
CA THR A 24 -8.17 -43.47 -16.28
C THR A 24 -7.90 -43.54 -14.78
N THR A 25 -7.04 -42.66 -14.26
CA THR A 25 -6.65 -42.57 -12.85
C THR A 25 -6.70 -41.12 -12.39
N PRO A 26 -7.90 -40.53 -12.21
CA PRO A 26 -8.04 -39.15 -11.75
C PRO A 26 -7.26 -38.87 -10.46
N GLN A 27 -6.46 -37.81 -10.45
CA GLN A 27 -5.68 -37.37 -9.28
C GLN A 27 -6.39 -36.26 -8.47
N ALA A 28 -7.50 -35.74 -8.99
CA ALA A 28 -8.38 -34.77 -8.34
C ALA A 28 -9.85 -35.12 -8.61
N THR A 29 -10.78 -34.51 -7.86
CA THR A 29 -12.23 -34.75 -8.03
C THR A 29 -12.71 -34.47 -9.46
N LEU A 30 -12.15 -33.46 -10.11
CA LEU A 30 -12.23 -33.26 -11.55
C LEU A 30 -10.79 -33.21 -12.07
N ASP A 31 -10.42 -34.19 -12.88
CA ASP A 31 -9.09 -34.28 -13.48
C ASP A 31 -9.24 -34.27 -15.01
N VAL A 32 -8.60 -33.29 -15.64
CA VAL A 32 -8.63 -33.10 -17.08
C VAL A 32 -7.21 -33.17 -17.59
N ASN A 33 -6.88 -34.27 -18.26
CA ASN A 33 -5.64 -34.37 -19.02
C ASN A 33 -5.81 -33.67 -20.39
N GLY A 34 -5.81 -32.34 -20.36
CA GLY A 34 -6.10 -31.47 -21.50
C GLY A 34 -6.38 -30.02 -21.08
N THR A 35 -7.07 -29.26 -21.91
CA THR A 35 -7.42 -27.86 -21.63
C THR A 35 -8.79 -27.73 -20.96
N LEU A 36 -8.92 -26.88 -19.95
CA LEU A 36 -10.21 -26.45 -19.41
C LEU A 36 -10.67 -25.17 -20.13
N ARG A 37 -11.83 -25.22 -20.79
CA ARG A 37 -12.55 -24.03 -21.26
C ARG A 37 -13.87 -23.93 -20.53
N VAL A 38 -14.06 -22.84 -19.81
CA VAL A 38 -15.35 -22.49 -19.21
C VAL A 38 -15.99 -21.41 -20.07
N THR A 39 -17.20 -21.66 -20.55
CA THR A 39 -17.97 -20.68 -21.32
C THR A 39 -19.11 -20.13 -20.46
N ASN A 40 -19.73 -19.04 -20.93
CA ASN A 40 -20.83 -18.39 -20.22
C ASN A 40 -20.47 -17.95 -18.78
N THR A 41 -19.20 -17.55 -18.56
CA THR A 41 -18.74 -16.97 -17.30
C THR A 41 -19.25 -15.54 -17.17
N THR A 42 -20.47 -15.38 -16.69
CA THR A 42 -21.10 -14.09 -16.49
C THR A 42 -20.88 -13.63 -15.05
N GLY A 43 -20.10 -12.57 -14.87
CA GLY A 43 -19.82 -12.00 -13.56
C GLY A 43 -18.45 -11.35 -13.49
N THR A 44 -18.41 -10.07 -13.11
CA THR A 44 -17.18 -9.30 -12.95
C THR A 44 -16.67 -9.32 -11.50
N ASN A 45 -17.37 -9.94 -10.55
CA ASN A 45 -17.02 -9.84 -9.12
C ASN A 45 -16.08 -10.98 -8.67
N SER A 46 -14.93 -11.11 -9.33
CA SER A 46 -13.94 -12.11 -8.93
C SER A 46 -13.39 -11.78 -7.54
N ALA A 47 -13.63 -12.63 -6.56
CA ALA A 47 -13.13 -12.48 -5.19
C ALA A 47 -11.76 -13.15 -4.97
N LYS A 48 -11.29 -13.95 -5.94
CA LYS A 48 -10.10 -14.78 -5.82
C LYS A 48 -9.39 -14.86 -7.17
N VAL A 49 -8.07 -14.99 -7.13
CA VAL A 49 -7.27 -15.42 -8.28
C VAL A 49 -7.04 -16.92 -8.15
N ILE A 50 -7.14 -17.64 -9.26
CA ILE A 50 -6.80 -19.07 -9.33
C ILE A 50 -5.52 -19.25 -10.13
N GLY A 51 -4.72 -20.23 -9.73
CA GLY A 51 -3.49 -20.63 -10.37
C GLY A 51 -3.35 -22.14 -10.35
N VAL A 52 -2.26 -22.65 -10.92
CA VAL A 52 -1.97 -24.08 -10.99
C VAL A 52 -0.70 -24.35 -10.19
N ASP A 53 -0.73 -25.34 -9.30
CA ASP A 53 0.44 -25.76 -8.53
C ASP A 53 1.38 -26.69 -9.34
N SER A 54 2.47 -27.16 -8.72
CA SER A 54 3.45 -28.03 -9.38
C SER A 54 2.90 -29.38 -9.83
N ASN A 55 1.77 -29.81 -9.27
CA ASN A 55 1.12 -31.08 -9.59
C ASN A 55 -0.01 -30.89 -10.61
N GLY A 56 -0.22 -29.67 -11.12
CA GLY A 56 -1.29 -29.39 -12.07
C GLY A 56 -2.66 -29.13 -11.41
N THR A 57 -2.74 -29.02 -10.08
CA THR A 57 -4.01 -28.80 -9.37
C THR A 57 -4.35 -27.31 -9.32
N VAL A 58 -5.60 -26.95 -9.60
CA VAL A 58 -6.08 -25.57 -9.50
C VAL A 58 -6.22 -25.18 -8.02
N THR A 59 -5.52 -24.14 -7.61
CA THR A 59 -5.54 -23.62 -6.24
C THR A 59 -5.81 -22.12 -6.21
N GLN A 60 -6.20 -21.59 -5.05
CA GLN A 60 -6.33 -20.15 -4.84
C GLN A 60 -4.94 -19.52 -4.72
N VAL A 61 -4.69 -18.46 -5.49
CA VAL A 61 -3.53 -17.58 -5.34
C VAL A 61 -3.87 -16.47 -4.36
N GLY A 62 -3.01 -16.25 -3.36
CA GLY A 62 -3.13 -15.12 -2.44
C GLY A 62 -2.79 -13.80 -3.13
N VAL A 63 -3.59 -12.77 -2.90
CA VAL A 63 -3.27 -11.41 -3.36
C VAL A 63 -2.38 -10.76 -2.30
N GLY A 64 -1.15 -10.44 -2.67
CA GLY A 64 -0.17 -9.79 -1.79
C GLY A 64 -0.42 -8.29 -1.62
N SER A 65 0.42 -7.64 -0.81
CA SER A 65 0.45 -6.18 -0.68
C SER A 65 0.68 -5.51 -2.03
N ASN A 66 0.20 -4.27 -2.19
CA ASN A 66 0.34 -3.49 -3.42
C ASN A 66 -0.30 -4.14 -4.66
N LEU A 67 -1.19 -5.12 -4.47
CA LEU A 67 -2.05 -5.68 -5.49
C LEU A 67 -3.49 -5.71 -4.97
N SER A 68 -4.48 -5.47 -5.84
CA SER A 68 -5.90 -5.61 -5.50
C SER A 68 -6.66 -6.27 -6.64
N LEU A 69 -7.63 -7.12 -6.29
CA LEU A 69 -8.58 -7.67 -7.25
C LEU A 69 -9.89 -6.91 -7.10
N ASP A 70 -10.25 -6.11 -8.09
CA ASP A 70 -11.48 -5.33 -8.10
C ASP A 70 -12.19 -5.52 -9.43
N SER A 71 -13.47 -5.88 -9.36
CA SER A 71 -14.33 -6.04 -10.54
C SER A 71 -13.71 -6.90 -11.65
N GLY A 72 -12.97 -7.94 -11.25
CA GLY A 72 -12.39 -8.92 -12.18
C GLY A 72 -11.06 -8.47 -12.79
N VAL A 73 -10.51 -7.36 -12.29
CA VAL A 73 -9.23 -6.81 -12.72
C VAL A 73 -8.23 -6.92 -11.58
N LEU A 74 -7.09 -7.54 -11.84
CA LEU A 74 -5.93 -7.48 -10.96
C LEU A 74 -5.20 -6.16 -11.21
N ASN A 75 -5.20 -5.29 -10.21
CA ASN A 75 -4.52 -4.01 -10.22
C ASN A 75 -3.28 -4.07 -9.36
N ALA A 76 -2.23 -3.34 -9.73
CA ALA A 76 -1.14 -3.02 -8.83
C ALA A 76 -1.43 -1.70 -8.11
N SER A 77 -1.50 -1.74 -6.78
CA SER A 77 -1.51 -0.55 -5.92
C SER A 77 -0.07 -0.10 -5.65
N GLY A 78 0.45 0.71 -6.58
CA GLY A 78 1.71 1.44 -6.47
C GLY A 78 1.75 2.50 -7.56
N SER A 79 2.08 3.73 -7.22
CA SER A 79 1.85 4.87 -8.11
C SER A 79 3.11 5.19 -8.91
N ASN A 80 3.08 5.09 -10.25
CA ASN A 80 4.10 5.66 -11.15
C ASN A 80 4.12 7.21 -11.13
N LYS A 81 3.33 7.81 -10.25
CA LYS A 81 3.10 9.24 -10.13
C LYS A 81 3.13 9.61 -8.67
N TYR A 82 3.78 10.72 -8.35
CA TYR A 82 3.55 11.35 -7.06
C TYR A 82 2.16 11.99 -7.06
N LEU A 83 1.33 11.58 -6.11
CA LEU A 83 0.11 12.32 -5.79
C LEU A 83 0.50 13.59 -5.04
N VAL A 84 -0.10 14.71 -5.45
CA VAL A 84 0.29 16.05 -5.02
C VAL A 84 -0.90 16.74 -4.34
N ARG A 85 -0.66 17.35 -3.17
CA ARG A 85 -1.65 18.12 -2.41
C ARG A 85 -1.17 19.54 -2.16
N LEU A 86 -2.05 20.53 -2.28
CA LEU A 86 -1.81 21.89 -1.80
C LEU A 86 -2.06 21.96 -0.28
N VAL A 87 -1.11 22.55 0.44
CA VAL A 87 -1.18 22.78 1.89
C VAL A 87 -1.03 24.28 2.14
N PRO A 88 -2.08 24.96 2.63
CA PRO A 88 -1.96 26.34 3.08
C PRO A 88 -1.08 26.42 4.34
N THR A 89 0.00 27.18 4.25
CA THR A 89 0.91 27.55 5.34
C THR A 89 0.83 29.05 5.54
N VAL A 90 -0.33 29.53 5.99
CA VAL A 90 -0.58 30.96 6.22
C VAL A 90 0.19 31.42 7.45
N THR A 91 1.03 32.44 7.29
CA THR A 91 1.94 32.93 8.34
C THR A 91 1.49 34.28 8.86
N LEU A 92 1.54 34.47 10.18
CA LEU A 92 1.14 35.72 10.83
C LEU A 92 2.31 36.67 11.13
N SER A 93 3.54 36.14 11.15
CA SER A 93 4.75 36.87 11.48
C SER A 93 5.97 36.20 10.86
N SER A 94 7.10 36.90 10.80
CA SER A 94 8.39 36.27 10.52
C SER A 94 8.72 35.24 11.60
N GLY A 95 9.20 34.06 11.19
CA GLY A 95 9.49 32.94 12.09
C GLY A 95 8.26 32.24 12.64
N HIS A 96 7.09 32.39 11.99
CA HIS A 96 5.88 31.67 12.40
C HIS A 96 6.15 30.16 12.43
N LYS A 97 5.82 29.51 13.55
CA LYS A 97 6.08 28.09 13.77
C LYS A 97 4.82 27.26 13.56
N PHE A 98 4.94 26.23 12.73
CA PHE A 98 3.97 25.15 12.62
C PHE A 98 4.46 23.98 13.46
N ASN A 99 3.90 23.86 14.66
CA ASN A 99 4.15 22.73 15.55
C ASN A 99 3.23 21.58 15.21
N ASN A 100 3.78 20.37 15.12
CA ASN A 100 3.02 19.17 14.77
C ASN A 100 2.17 19.37 13.50
N LEU A 101 2.78 19.92 12.43
CA LEU A 101 2.10 20.24 11.18
C LEU A 101 1.22 19.07 10.75
N ASN A 102 -0.10 19.31 10.73
CA ASN A 102 -1.06 18.28 10.38
C ASN A 102 -1.24 18.26 8.86
N LEU A 103 -0.71 17.22 8.23
CA LEU A 103 -0.87 16.96 6.80
C LEU A 103 -1.98 15.94 6.52
N ASP A 104 -2.71 15.48 7.55
CA ASP A 104 -3.74 14.45 7.47
C ASP A 104 -3.22 13.12 6.86
N LEU A 105 -2.03 12.70 7.28
CA LEU A 105 -1.32 11.53 6.73
C LEU A 105 -2.00 10.19 7.01
N ASN A 106 -2.88 10.13 8.01
CA ASN A 106 -3.65 8.94 8.34
C ASN A 106 -5.12 9.03 7.84
N GLY A 107 -5.49 10.13 7.19
CA GLY A 107 -6.83 10.39 6.68
C GLY A 107 -6.83 10.55 5.16
N VAL A 108 -7.33 11.69 4.68
CA VAL A 108 -7.56 11.96 3.25
C VAL A 108 -6.24 11.99 2.46
N ASN A 109 -5.12 12.33 3.10
CA ASN A 109 -3.82 12.43 2.43
C ASN A 109 -2.92 11.21 2.63
N LYS A 110 -3.48 10.05 3.03
CA LYS A 110 -2.70 8.83 3.29
C LYS A 110 -1.83 8.35 2.12
N ASP A 111 -2.31 8.58 0.88
CA ASP A 111 -1.61 8.18 -0.35
C ASP A 111 -0.83 9.35 -1.01
N ILE A 112 -0.89 10.56 -0.41
CA ILE A 112 -0.14 11.73 -0.91
C ILE A 112 1.33 11.60 -0.52
N VAL A 113 2.18 11.96 -1.48
CA VAL A 113 3.64 12.01 -1.31
C VAL A 113 4.12 13.46 -1.34
N VAL A 114 3.65 14.28 -2.27
CA VAL A 114 4.13 15.67 -2.42
C VAL A 114 3.14 16.65 -1.83
N PHE A 115 3.56 17.40 -0.83
CA PHE A 115 2.80 18.48 -0.21
C PHE A 115 3.39 19.83 -0.65
N ARG A 116 2.65 20.53 -1.52
CA ARG A 116 2.98 21.87 -2.01
C ARG A 116 2.56 22.90 -0.99
N LEU A 117 3.51 23.49 -0.29
CA LEU A 117 3.31 24.51 0.74
C LEU A 117 3.03 25.86 0.08
N THR A 118 1.94 26.53 0.46
CA THR A 118 1.43 27.73 -0.22
C THR A 118 0.91 28.78 0.75
N GLY A 119 0.78 30.04 0.30
CA GLY A 119 0.10 31.09 1.08
C GLY A 119 0.91 31.68 2.24
N SER A 120 2.21 31.38 2.34
CA SER A 120 3.10 32.04 3.30
C SER A 120 3.39 33.48 2.87
N SER A 121 3.22 34.41 3.79
CA SER A 121 3.54 35.84 3.64
C SER A 121 4.87 36.22 4.31
N HIS A 122 5.42 35.33 5.14
CA HIS A 122 6.66 35.50 5.86
C HIS A 122 7.46 34.19 5.89
N ASN A 123 8.75 34.27 6.26
CA ASN A 123 9.56 33.10 6.57
C ASN A 123 8.91 32.31 7.71
N PHE A 124 8.94 30.98 7.61
CA PHE A 124 8.26 30.09 8.55
C PHE A 124 9.08 28.85 8.86
N GLU A 125 8.71 28.21 9.95
CA GLU A 125 9.40 27.06 10.52
C GLU A 125 8.41 25.93 10.78
N VAL A 126 8.80 24.70 10.44
CA VAL A 126 8.09 23.48 10.83
C VAL A 126 8.98 22.76 11.83
N THR A 127 8.43 22.53 13.02
CA THR A 127 9.16 21.90 14.14
C THR A 127 8.83 20.42 14.30
N GLY A 128 7.79 19.96 13.60
CA GLY A 128 7.37 18.57 13.56
C GLY A 128 6.16 18.36 12.66
N ILE A 129 5.90 17.11 12.28
CA ILE A 129 4.84 16.71 11.36
C ILE A 129 4.03 15.59 12.01
N GLN A 130 2.71 15.77 12.10
CA GLN A 130 1.83 14.78 12.72
C GLN A 130 1.53 13.62 11.78
N GLY A 131 1.38 12.41 12.37
CA GLY A 131 0.82 11.25 11.68
C GLY A 131 1.86 10.36 11.01
N GLY A 132 3.09 10.36 11.51
CA GLY A 132 4.13 9.43 11.07
C GLY A 132 3.75 7.97 11.33
N THR A 133 3.90 7.16 10.29
CA THR A 133 3.82 5.69 10.34
C THR A 133 5.10 5.14 9.72
N ASP A 134 5.59 4.00 10.19
CA ASP A 134 6.87 3.45 9.76
C ASP A 134 6.98 3.37 8.22
N GLY A 135 8.06 3.91 7.67
CA GLY A 135 8.31 3.98 6.23
C GLY A 135 7.50 5.05 5.47
N LYS A 136 6.68 5.86 6.14
CA LYS A 136 5.92 6.93 5.46
C LYS A 136 6.88 7.92 4.82
N HIS A 137 6.82 8.04 3.50
CA HIS A 137 7.63 8.93 2.70
C HIS A 137 6.81 10.14 2.23
N ILE A 138 7.34 11.36 2.43
CA ILE A 138 6.76 12.62 1.97
C ILE A 138 7.82 13.56 1.39
N ILE A 139 7.37 14.48 0.55
CA ILE A 139 8.14 15.60 0.02
C ILE A 139 7.37 16.88 0.36
N LEU A 140 8.00 17.77 1.10
CA LEU A 140 7.52 19.14 1.31
C LEU A 140 8.11 20.02 0.21
N LEU A 141 7.26 20.59 -0.64
CA LEU A 141 7.67 21.47 -1.74
C LEU A 141 7.29 22.90 -1.40
N ASN A 142 8.26 23.72 -1.02
CA ASN A 142 8.08 25.15 -0.85
C ASN A 142 8.08 25.84 -2.21
N VAL A 143 6.94 26.44 -2.59
CA VAL A 143 6.82 27.22 -3.83
C VAL A 143 6.82 28.73 -3.59
N SER A 144 6.94 29.15 -2.33
CA SER A 144 7.01 30.56 -1.92
C SER A 144 8.41 31.15 -2.10
N ALA A 145 8.49 32.47 -2.24
CA ALA A 145 9.75 33.21 -2.12
C ALA A 145 10.19 33.37 -0.66
N ASN A 146 9.32 33.08 0.31
CA ASN A 146 9.65 33.06 1.72
C ASN A 146 10.37 31.75 2.09
N ASN A 147 11.36 31.86 2.98
CA ASN A 147 12.15 30.73 3.43
C ASN A 147 11.31 29.80 4.30
N PHE A 148 11.45 28.51 4.03
CA PHE A 148 10.88 27.41 4.79
C PHE A 148 12.01 26.73 5.58
N ARG A 149 11.87 26.63 6.89
CA ARG A 149 12.82 25.97 7.80
C ARG A 149 12.24 24.70 8.41
N LEU A 150 13.05 23.65 8.50
CA LEU A 150 12.83 22.45 9.30
C LEU A 150 13.81 22.45 10.48
N SER A 151 13.29 22.38 11.71
CA SER A 151 14.12 22.40 12.91
C SER A 151 14.37 21.02 13.48
N ASP A 152 15.62 20.76 13.85
CA ASP A 152 16.07 19.50 14.45
C ASP A 152 15.54 19.32 15.86
N GLU A 153 14.93 18.16 16.13
CA GLU A 153 14.48 17.68 17.44
C GLU A 153 13.76 18.73 18.31
N SER A 154 13.02 19.64 17.68
CA SER A 154 12.42 20.78 18.40
C SER A 154 11.39 20.34 19.45
N SER A 155 11.57 20.82 20.68
CA SER A 155 10.67 20.55 21.80
C SER A 155 9.28 21.19 21.65
N ASP A 156 9.11 22.10 20.69
CA ASP A 156 7.81 22.72 20.40
C ASP A 156 6.82 21.72 19.76
N SER A 157 7.33 20.60 19.23
CA SER A 157 6.53 19.47 18.73
C SER A 157 6.59 18.26 19.68
N LEU A 158 5.52 17.45 19.64
CA LEU A 158 5.45 16.16 20.33
C LEU A 158 6.60 15.27 19.86
N ALA A 159 7.17 14.47 20.77
CA ALA A 159 8.35 13.64 20.47
C ALA A 159 8.19 12.82 19.17
N ILE A 160 7.04 12.15 19.01
CA ILE A 160 6.70 11.33 17.84
C ILE A 160 6.60 12.12 16.52
N ASN A 161 6.49 13.44 16.56
CA ASN A 161 6.35 14.29 15.38
C ASN A 161 7.64 15.01 15.00
N ARG A 162 8.69 14.93 15.82
CA ARG A 162 9.92 15.71 15.61
C ARG A 162 10.70 15.23 14.40
N ILE A 163 11.55 16.13 13.91
CA ILE A 163 12.35 15.95 12.70
C ILE A 163 13.82 15.86 13.10
N ILE A 164 14.50 14.83 12.63
CA ILE A 164 15.95 14.70 12.59
C ILE A 164 16.40 15.24 11.23
N THR A 165 17.16 16.32 11.24
CA THR A 165 17.70 16.97 10.05
C THR A 165 18.99 16.34 9.56
N LEU A 166 19.67 15.55 10.41
CA LEU A 166 21.04 15.03 10.22
C LEU A 166 22.13 16.13 10.17
N ALA A 167 21.75 17.41 10.15
CA ALA A 167 22.65 18.55 10.30
C ALA A 167 22.87 18.96 11.77
N GLY A 168 22.08 18.41 12.70
CA GLY A 168 22.15 18.72 14.14
C GLY A 168 21.70 20.13 14.51
N SER A 169 20.96 20.82 13.63
CA SER A 169 20.43 22.16 13.90
C SER A 169 19.14 22.45 13.13
N PHE A 170 19.22 22.92 11.89
CA PHE A 170 18.08 23.13 11.02
C PHE A 170 18.49 23.05 9.56
N GLU A 171 17.51 22.76 8.71
CA GLU A 171 17.62 22.91 7.26
C GLU A 171 16.65 24.01 6.81
N ALA A 172 17.05 24.88 5.89
CA ALA A 172 16.19 25.97 5.43
C ALA A 172 16.38 26.30 3.96
N THR A 173 15.29 26.60 3.27
CA THR A 173 15.32 27.11 1.91
C THR A 173 15.66 28.62 1.90
N SER A 174 16.06 29.13 0.75
CA SER A 174 16.34 30.50 0.36
C SER A 174 15.34 30.84 -0.76
N GLY A 175 14.07 30.93 -0.38
CA GLY A 175 12.94 30.93 -1.31
C GLY A 175 12.44 29.51 -1.61
N GLN A 176 12.22 29.22 -2.89
CA GLN A 176 11.67 27.94 -3.33
C GLN A 176 12.63 26.78 -3.02
N GLY A 177 12.10 25.60 -2.78
CA GLY A 177 12.94 24.44 -2.46
C GLY A 177 12.11 23.25 -2.01
N SER A 178 12.77 22.16 -1.65
CA SER A 178 12.10 20.94 -1.22
C SER A 178 12.85 20.18 -0.15
N ALA A 179 12.11 19.54 0.74
CA ALA A 179 12.64 18.57 1.69
C ALA A 179 11.95 17.21 1.49
N GLU A 180 12.76 16.16 1.40
CA GLU A 180 12.32 14.77 1.33
C GLU A 180 12.52 14.13 2.70
N LEU A 181 11.45 13.54 3.26
CA LEU A 181 11.47 12.98 4.59
C LEU A 181 10.85 11.59 4.62
N VAL A 182 11.44 10.69 5.40
CA VAL A 182 10.85 9.41 5.76
C VAL A 182 10.60 9.35 7.26
N TYR A 183 9.49 8.76 7.66
CA TYR A 183 9.24 8.48 9.06
C TYR A 183 9.87 7.14 9.45
N ASP A 184 10.78 7.16 10.41
CA ASP A 184 11.40 5.96 10.98
C ASP A 184 10.62 5.53 12.23
N GLY A 185 9.99 4.36 12.15
CA GLY A 185 9.21 3.77 13.23
C GLY A 185 10.04 3.33 14.44
N ILE A 186 11.35 3.13 14.28
CA ILE A 186 12.25 2.72 15.38
C ILE A 186 12.58 3.94 16.24
N SER A 187 13.13 5.00 15.65
CA SER A 187 13.40 6.25 16.39
C SER A 187 12.13 7.05 16.70
N GLN A 188 11.02 6.76 16.02
CA GLN A 188 9.77 7.51 16.07
C GLN A 188 9.98 8.98 15.71
N ARG A 189 10.65 9.22 14.57
CA ARG A 189 11.00 10.55 14.06
C ARG A 189 10.86 10.63 12.55
N TRP A 190 10.64 11.84 12.07
CA TRP A 190 10.87 12.16 10.67
C TRP A 190 12.36 12.36 10.43
N ILE A 191 12.92 11.72 9.42
CA ILE A 191 14.33 11.87 9.04
C ILE A 191 14.37 12.57 7.68
N ILE A 192 15.11 13.67 7.57
CA ILE A 192 15.38 14.31 6.28
C ILE A 192 16.36 13.43 5.49
N LEU A 193 15.95 13.00 4.31
CA LEU A 193 16.78 12.20 3.39
C LEU A 193 17.51 13.07 2.38
N ASN A 194 16.85 14.15 1.95
CA ASN A 194 17.39 15.07 0.96
C ASN A 194 16.76 16.45 1.16
N PHE A 195 17.57 17.48 0.99
CA PHE A 195 17.15 18.86 1.06
C PHE A 195 17.69 19.61 -0.15
N ARG A 196 16.81 20.34 -0.84
CA ARG A 196 17.17 21.15 -2.00
C ARG A 196 16.70 22.57 -1.81
N ASN A 197 17.64 23.47 -2.01
CA ASN A 197 17.45 24.89 -2.05
C ASN A 197 17.31 25.38 -3.49
#